data_AF-A0A6P8ZEF1-F1
#
_entry.id   AF-A0A6P8ZEF1-F1
#
_cell.length_a   1.000
_cell.length_b   1.000
_cell.length_c   1.000
_cell.angle_alpha   90.00
_cell.angle_beta   90.00
_cell.angle_gamma   90.00
#
_symmetry.space_group_name_H-M   'P 1'
#
loop_
_entity.id
_entity.type
_entity.pdbx_description
1 polymer ?
#
loop_
_entity_poly.entity_id
_entity_poly.type
_entity_poly.pdbx_seq_one_letter_code
_entity_poly.pdbx_strand_id
1 'polypeptide(L)'
;MSSISNIQPSWLEWVNRNALPKQRYSPGPRMEPTRWQKAGPMSRQQWVNFYKWVETNGGVNYQRSIEKPKRKSRTFIPGVFFCVEPKEKERQEKKKRLQEKFDELSVPRYKRDKFVAPPPKPFPFRPQIDYRRPQKKPERGRPWPMPIVPCCFQHEDVKAAFWANLRFPISRNALRAKPTQKIIELAQPRVYPPKPHCPIPIDWENMPRKRTKMTLNQWRMHLSRLEYLARPNRRVLAELEICRCCRCKNRMLSQRTDSMYSNSMGY
;
A
#
# COMPACT_ATOMS: atom_id res chain seq x y z
N MET A 1 -42.57 24.93 -18.01
CA MET A 1 -42.13 26.26 -18.45
C MET A 1 -42.05 27.15 -17.21
N SER A 2 -40.83 27.48 -16.78
CA SER A 2 -40.58 28.35 -15.63
C SER A 2 -39.46 29.28 -16.05
N SER A 3 -39.81 30.56 -16.17
CA SER A 3 -38.97 31.66 -16.65
C SER A 3 -37.73 31.85 -15.77
N ILE A 4 -36.56 31.77 -16.39
CA ILE A 4 -35.28 32.23 -15.83
C ILE A 4 -35.42 33.75 -15.63
N SER A 5 -35.66 34.19 -14.40
CA SER A 5 -35.48 35.60 -14.07
C SER A 5 -33.99 35.88 -14.09
N ASN A 6 -33.52 36.54 -15.16
CA ASN A 6 -32.23 37.20 -15.20
C ASN A 6 -32.20 38.25 -14.08
N ILE A 7 -31.69 37.89 -12.91
CA ILE A 7 -31.40 38.85 -11.86
C ILE A 7 -30.17 39.62 -12.33
N GLN A 8 -30.42 40.69 -13.10
CA GLN A 8 -29.40 41.68 -13.40
C GLN A 8 -28.92 42.22 -12.05
N PRO A 9 -27.59 42.29 -11.81
CA PRO A 9 -27.07 42.87 -10.58
C PRO A 9 -27.64 44.28 -10.45
N SER A 10 -28.05 44.64 -9.23
CA SER A 10 -28.45 46.00 -8.92
C SER A 10 -27.34 46.96 -9.39
N TRP A 11 -27.73 48.12 -9.95
CA TRP A 11 -26.77 49.13 -10.39
C TRP A 11 -25.74 49.46 -9.30
N LEU A 12 -26.18 49.44 -8.03
CA LEU A 12 -25.33 49.65 -6.87
C LEU A 12 -24.27 48.53 -6.70
N GLU A 13 -24.64 47.28 -6.92
CA GLU A 13 -23.70 46.14 -6.87
C GLU A 13 -22.69 46.19 -8.02
N TRP A 14 -23.12 46.65 -9.20
CA TRP A 14 -22.24 46.84 -10.34
C TRP A 14 -21.23 47.97 -10.08
N VAL A 15 -21.67 49.10 -9.53
CA VAL A 15 -20.79 50.22 -9.16
C VAL A 15 -19.80 49.77 -8.08
N ASN A 16 -20.25 49.09 -7.03
CA ASN A 16 -19.37 48.61 -5.96
C ASN A 16 -18.31 47.62 -6.45
N ARG A 17 -18.64 46.75 -7.40
CA ARG A 17 -17.67 45.84 -8.03
C ARG A 17 -16.63 46.55 -8.88
N ASN A 18 -17.02 47.60 -9.60
CA ASN A 18 -16.13 48.31 -10.53
C ASN A 18 -15.39 49.51 -9.91
N ALA A 19 -15.85 50.01 -8.76
CA ALA A 19 -15.19 51.08 -8.01
C ALA A 19 -13.92 50.62 -7.30
N LEU A 20 -13.75 49.31 -7.06
CA LEU A 20 -12.54 48.77 -6.48
C LEU A 20 -11.43 48.64 -7.54
N PRO A 21 -10.19 49.10 -7.26
CA PRO A 21 -9.08 48.92 -8.17
C PRO A 21 -8.84 47.43 -8.40
N LYS A 22 -8.83 47.01 -9.68
CA LYS A 22 -8.54 45.61 -10.05
C LYS A 22 -7.17 45.22 -9.49
N GLN A 23 -7.12 44.21 -8.62
CA GLN A 23 -5.85 43.72 -8.08
C GLN A 23 -4.99 43.19 -9.23
N ARG A 24 -3.91 43.91 -9.56
CA ARG A 24 -2.92 43.44 -10.54
C ARG A 24 -2.07 42.38 -9.86
N TYR A 25 -2.47 41.12 -10.00
CA TYR A 25 -1.62 40.01 -9.60
C TYR A 25 -0.45 39.92 -10.58
N SER A 26 0.72 40.41 -10.18
CA SER A 26 1.97 40.11 -10.86
C SER A 26 2.50 38.79 -10.29
N PRO A 27 2.50 37.68 -11.04
CA PRO A 27 3.12 36.46 -10.56
C PRO A 27 4.60 36.75 -10.26
N GLY A 28 5.05 36.34 -9.08
CA GLY A 28 6.46 36.48 -8.71
C GLY A 28 7.38 35.82 -9.74
N PRO A 29 8.66 36.25 -9.83
CA PRO A 29 9.62 35.66 -10.75
C PRO A 29 9.70 34.15 -10.53
N ARG A 30 9.49 33.37 -11.61
CA ARG A 30 9.63 31.91 -11.55
C ARG A 30 11.09 31.59 -11.23
N MET A 31 11.33 30.94 -10.10
CA MET A 31 12.68 30.49 -9.76
C MET A 31 13.13 29.47 -10.81
N GLU A 32 14.32 29.68 -11.38
CA GLU A 32 14.89 28.69 -12.28
C GLU A 32 15.05 27.36 -11.55
N PRO A 33 14.77 26.21 -12.22
CA PRO A 33 14.93 24.91 -11.61
C PRO A 33 16.33 24.77 -11.02
N THR A 34 16.39 24.49 -9.73
CA THR A 34 17.66 24.20 -9.07
C THR A 34 18.32 23.01 -9.76
N ARG A 35 19.64 22.94 -9.65
CA ARG A 35 20.47 21.92 -10.29
C ARG A 35 19.97 20.47 -10.12
N TRP A 36 19.32 20.17 -8.99
CA TRP A 36 18.77 18.86 -8.62
C TRP A 36 17.36 18.60 -9.15
N GLN A 37 16.69 19.63 -9.67
CA GLN A 37 15.35 19.54 -10.26
C GLN A 37 15.39 19.30 -11.78
N LYS A 38 16.57 19.35 -12.42
CA LYS A 38 16.74 19.02 -13.85
C LYS A 38 16.82 17.50 -14.02
N ALA A 39 15.99 16.95 -14.90
CA ALA A 39 15.97 15.52 -15.17
C ALA A 39 17.22 15.07 -15.94
N GLY A 40 17.83 13.97 -15.53
CA GLY A 40 18.94 13.31 -16.23
C GLY A 40 20.29 13.37 -15.49
N PRO A 41 21.27 12.58 -15.93
CA PRO A 41 22.62 12.60 -15.38
C PRO A 41 23.30 13.93 -15.69
N MET A 42 24.08 14.46 -14.73
CA MET A 42 24.81 15.71 -14.93
C MET A 42 25.85 15.59 -16.06
N SER A 43 25.97 16.63 -16.87
CA SER A 43 27.00 16.71 -17.91
C SER A 43 28.39 16.82 -17.28
N ARG A 44 29.45 16.47 -18.03
CA ARG A 44 30.84 16.53 -17.53
C ARG A 44 31.22 17.94 -17.01
N GLN A 45 30.82 18.99 -17.71
CA GLN A 45 31.05 20.37 -17.27
C GLN A 45 30.30 20.71 -15.98
N GLN A 46 29.08 20.19 -15.84
CA GLN A 46 28.35 20.30 -14.58
C GLN A 46 29.13 19.58 -13.48
N TRP A 47 29.59 18.35 -13.67
CA TRP A 47 30.41 17.66 -12.66
C TRP A 47 31.64 18.46 -12.22
N VAL A 48 32.38 19.06 -13.16
CA VAL A 48 33.52 19.94 -12.83
C VAL A 48 33.10 21.13 -11.97
N ASN A 49 32.01 21.82 -12.35
CA ASN A 49 31.49 22.94 -11.57
C ASN A 49 30.93 22.52 -10.21
N PHE A 50 30.48 21.27 -10.06
CA PHE A 50 30.07 20.71 -8.78
C PHE A 50 31.27 20.54 -7.85
N TYR A 51 32.34 19.90 -8.31
CA TYR A 51 33.52 19.70 -7.47
C TYR A 51 34.15 21.03 -7.05
N LYS A 52 34.23 22.03 -7.95
CA LYS A 52 34.64 23.39 -7.59
C LYS A 52 33.73 24.04 -6.54
N TRP A 53 32.42 23.84 -6.65
CA TRP A 53 31.45 24.35 -5.66
C TRP A 53 31.59 23.63 -4.31
N VAL A 54 31.84 22.31 -4.30
CA VAL A 54 32.06 21.53 -3.08
C VAL A 54 33.38 21.91 -2.41
N GLU A 55 34.44 22.14 -3.16
CA GLU A 55 35.72 22.60 -2.60
C GLU A 55 35.58 23.96 -1.90
N THR A 56 34.79 24.87 -2.48
CA THR A 56 34.57 26.22 -1.95
C THR A 56 33.52 26.28 -0.84
N ASN A 57 32.46 25.48 -0.89
CA ASN A 57 31.32 25.56 0.04
C ASN A 57 31.18 24.34 0.97
N GLY A 58 31.73 23.19 0.59
CA GLY A 58 31.58 21.92 1.29
C GLY A 58 32.37 21.81 2.59
N GLY A 59 33.47 22.58 2.74
CA GLY A 59 34.30 22.56 3.94
C GLY A 59 33.84 23.51 5.06
N VAL A 60 33.25 24.66 4.73
CA VAL A 60 33.13 25.79 5.69
C VAL A 60 31.68 26.20 5.97
N ASN A 61 30.72 25.90 5.09
CA ASN A 61 29.34 26.42 5.23
C ASN A 61 28.29 25.43 5.70
N TYR A 62 28.59 24.13 5.84
CA TYR A 62 27.59 23.18 6.35
C TYR A 62 27.25 23.37 7.85
N GLN A 63 28.01 24.19 8.58
CA GLN A 63 27.70 24.62 9.95
C GLN A 63 26.90 25.93 10.04
N ARG A 64 26.83 26.73 8.97
CA ARG A 64 26.06 27.99 8.98
C ARG A 64 24.67 27.73 8.37
N SER A 65 23.65 27.92 9.20
CA SER A 65 22.20 27.96 8.89
C SER A 65 21.35 26.69 9.06
N ILE A 66 21.69 25.78 9.98
CA ILE A 66 20.61 25.18 10.79
C ILE A 66 20.49 26.05 12.04
N GLU A 67 19.89 27.24 11.87
CA GLU A 67 19.28 27.90 13.02
C GLU A 67 18.24 26.91 13.55
N LYS A 68 18.59 26.19 14.62
CA LYS A 68 17.61 25.43 15.39
C LYS A 68 16.49 26.42 15.68
N PRO A 69 15.22 26.12 15.36
CA PRO A 69 14.13 27.02 15.67
C PRO A 69 14.26 27.38 17.14
N LYS A 70 14.48 28.67 17.44
CA LYS A 70 14.56 29.19 18.80
C LYS A 70 13.30 28.68 19.48
N ARG A 71 13.45 27.69 20.37
CA ARG A 71 12.33 27.19 21.18
C ARG A 71 11.79 28.43 21.88
N LYS A 72 10.55 28.81 21.57
CA LYS A 72 9.83 29.84 22.33
C LYS A 72 10.05 29.49 23.80
N SER A 73 10.65 30.41 24.54
CA SER A 73 10.87 30.28 25.97
C SER A 73 9.55 29.84 26.59
N ARG A 74 9.51 28.61 27.11
CA ARG A 74 8.38 28.18 27.93
C ARG A 74 8.31 29.18 29.08
N THR A 75 7.21 29.91 29.15
CA THR A 75 6.86 30.73 30.29
C THR A 75 7.08 29.88 31.54
N PHE A 76 7.95 30.36 32.40
CA PHE A 76 8.33 29.74 33.66
C PHE A 76 7.05 29.56 34.48
N ILE A 77 6.59 28.31 34.62
CA ILE A 77 5.59 27.94 35.62
C ILE A 77 6.40 27.72 36.91
N PRO A 78 6.29 28.58 37.93
CA PRO A 78 6.98 28.36 39.20
C PRO A 78 6.25 27.23 39.93
N GLY A 79 6.88 26.06 40.06
CA GLY A 79 6.27 24.98 40.86
C GLY A 79 6.73 23.55 40.62
N VAL A 80 7.73 23.28 39.78
CA VAL A 80 8.29 21.92 39.69
C VAL A 80 9.81 21.97 39.65
N PHE A 81 10.43 21.80 40.82
CA PHE A 81 11.84 21.46 40.93
C PHE A 81 12.03 20.06 40.33
N PHE A 82 12.30 19.98 39.03
CA PHE A 82 12.91 18.78 38.49
C PHE A 82 14.36 18.76 38.96
N CYS A 83 14.68 17.85 39.87
CA CYS A 83 16.05 17.44 40.15
C CYS A 83 16.72 17.07 38.82
N VAL A 84 17.56 17.96 38.29
CA VAL A 84 18.42 17.67 37.15
C VAL A 84 19.55 16.81 37.70
N GLU A 85 19.35 15.49 37.67
CA GLU A 85 20.43 14.54 37.94
C GLU A 85 21.63 14.82 37.02
N PRO A 86 22.88 14.59 37.49
CA PRO A 86 24.07 15.00 36.78
C PRO A 86 24.34 14.08 35.57
N LYS A 87 23.72 14.39 34.44
CA LYS A 87 23.93 13.76 33.12
C LYS A 87 25.34 13.97 32.55
N GLU A 88 26.23 14.64 33.28
CA GLU A 88 27.60 14.89 32.84
C GLU A 88 28.42 13.60 32.76
N LYS A 89 28.26 12.68 33.71
CA LYS A 89 28.94 11.37 33.68
C LYS A 89 28.50 10.53 32.48
N GLU A 90 27.19 10.44 32.24
CA GLU A 90 26.63 9.72 31.07
C GLU A 90 27.08 10.36 29.74
N ARG A 91 27.16 11.70 29.70
CA ARG A 91 27.63 12.42 28.51
C ARG A 91 29.13 12.23 28.27
N GLN A 92 29.94 12.18 29.32
CA GLN A 92 31.38 11.88 29.23
C GLN A 92 31.61 10.42 28.80
N GLU A 93 30.87 9.47 29.36
CA GLU A 93 30.94 8.06 28.98
C GLU A 93 30.53 7.87 27.51
N LYS A 94 29.47 8.55 27.07
CA LYS A 94 29.06 8.55 25.66
C LYS A 94 30.14 9.11 24.73
N LYS A 95 30.85 10.16 25.16
CA LYS A 95 32.00 10.71 24.39
C LYS A 95 33.14 9.70 24.31
N LYS A 96 33.50 9.05 25.42
CA LYS A 96 34.53 7.99 25.44
C LYS A 96 34.18 6.84 24.50
N ARG A 97 32.93 6.33 24.55
CA ARG A 97 32.45 5.28 23.63
C ARG A 97 32.50 5.68 22.15
N LEU A 98 32.25 6.96 21.84
CA LEU A 98 32.35 7.47 20.47
C LEU A 98 33.80 7.57 20.01
N GLN A 99 34.69 7.98 20.91
CA GLN A 99 36.13 8.04 20.65
C GLN A 99 36.70 6.65 20.40
N GLU A 100 36.39 5.67 21.26
CA GLU A 100 36.81 4.27 21.11
C GLU A 100 36.37 3.68 19.75
N LYS A 101 35.14 3.96 19.32
CA LYS A 101 34.66 3.56 18.00
C LYS A 101 35.40 4.26 16.86
N PHE A 102 35.74 5.53 17.03
CA PHE A 102 36.50 6.26 16.02
C PHE A 102 37.91 5.67 15.88
N ASP A 103 38.55 5.34 17.01
CA ASP A 103 39.87 4.71 17.03
C ASP A 103 39.81 3.32 16.37
N GLU A 104 38.78 2.51 16.66
CA GLU A 104 38.53 1.22 15.99
C GLU A 104 38.35 1.36 14.47
N LEU A 105 37.64 2.41 14.03
CA LEU A 105 37.41 2.68 12.60
C LEU A 105 38.62 3.29 11.90
N SER A 106 39.51 3.95 12.64
CA SER A 106 40.73 4.55 12.11
C SER A 106 41.81 3.51 11.81
N VAL A 107 41.77 2.35 12.47
CA VAL A 107 42.64 1.22 12.16
C VAL A 107 42.25 0.66 10.78
N PRO A 108 43.17 0.68 9.79
CA PRO A 108 42.90 0.11 8.48
C PRO A 108 42.58 -1.37 8.63
N ARG A 109 41.47 -1.80 8.02
CA ARG A 109 41.10 -3.23 8.00
C ARG A 109 42.25 -4.03 7.38
N TYR A 110 42.70 -5.08 8.06
CA TYR A 110 43.70 -6.02 7.54
C TYR A 110 43.34 -6.41 6.10
N LYS A 111 44.32 -6.27 5.19
CA LYS A 111 44.17 -6.74 3.81
C LYS A 111 43.90 -8.25 3.90
N ARG A 112 42.73 -8.67 3.42
CA ARG A 112 42.46 -10.10 3.27
C ARG A 112 43.40 -10.64 2.21
N ASP A 113 44.10 -11.71 2.53
CA ASP A 113 44.82 -12.46 1.52
C ASP A 113 43.85 -12.91 0.43
N LYS A 114 44.35 -12.97 -0.80
CA LYS A 114 43.57 -13.52 -1.91
C LYS A 114 43.23 -14.97 -1.57
N PHE A 115 41.99 -15.37 -1.85
CA PHE A 115 41.55 -16.74 -1.63
C PHE A 115 42.47 -17.70 -2.42
N VAL A 116 43.22 -18.53 -1.71
CA VAL A 116 43.99 -19.63 -2.28
C VAL A 116 43.06 -20.84 -2.29
N ALA A 117 42.67 -21.29 -3.49
CA ALA A 117 41.89 -22.51 -3.61
C ALA A 117 42.70 -23.68 -3.02
N PRO A 118 42.09 -24.53 -2.19
CA PRO A 118 42.77 -25.74 -1.72
C PRO A 118 43.12 -26.63 -2.92
N PRO A 119 44.21 -27.42 -2.83
CA PRO A 119 44.58 -28.33 -3.90
C PRO A 119 43.41 -29.27 -4.24
N PRO A 120 43.26 -29.67 -5.51
CA PRO A 120 42.20 -30.58 -5.93
C PRO A 120 42.27 -31.87 -5.11
N LYS A 121 41.12 -32.31 -4.59
CA LYS A 121 41.04 -33.55 -3.82
C LYS A 121 41.48 -34.73 -4.71
N PRO A 122 42.25 -35.69 -4.19
CA PRO A 122 42.70 -36.85 -4.98
C PRO A 122 41.55 -37.73 -5.48
N PHE A 123 40.39 -37.68 -4.83
CA PHE A 123 39.19 -38.45 -5.20
C PHE A 123 37.98 -37.51 -5.31
N PRO A 124 37.71 -36.93 -6.50
CA PRO A 124 36.62 -35.97 -6.68
C PRO A 124 35.22 -36.58 -6.49
N PHE A 125 35.07 -37.90 -6.64
CA PHE A 125 33.78 -38.59 -6.62
C PHE A 125 33.52 -39.42 -5.35
N ARG A 126 34.39 -39.36 -4.33
CA ARG A 126 34.10 -40.06 -3.06
C ARG A 126 32.98 -39.32 -2.32
N PRO A 127 31.85 -39.97 -1.99
CA PRO A 127 30.81 -39.35 -1.19
C PRO A 127 31.38 -39.01 0.19
N GLN A 128 31.45 -37.72 0.51
CA GLN A 128 31.80 -37.25 1.84
C GLN A 128 30.54 -37.30 2.70
N ILE A 129 30.50 -38.24 3.65
CA ILE A 129 29.48 -38.27 4.69
C ILE A 129 29.87 -37.18 5.71
N ASP A 130 29.37 -35.97 5.49
CA ASP A 130 29.62 -34.84 6.40
C ASP A 130 28.86 -35.04 7.72
N TYR A 131 29.48 -35.73 8.69
CA TYR A 131 28.95 -35.89 10.05
C TYR A 131 28.78 -34.57 10.83
N ARG A 132 29.34 -33.47 10.31
CA ARG A 132 29.18 -32.11 10.83
C ARG A 132 28.66 -31.19 9.74
N ARG A 133 27.42 -31.39 9.28
CA ARG A 133 26.76 -30.29 8.56
C ARG A 133 26.65 -29.11 9.55
N PRO A 134 27.31 -27.96 9.30
CA PRO A 134 27.10 -26.80 10.14
C PRO A 134 25.60 -26.47 10.08
N GLN A 135 24.98 -26.25 11.24
CA GLN A 135 23.59 -25.81 11.28
C GLN A 135 23.43 -24.62 10.33
N LYS A 136 22.45 -24.71 9.42
CA LYS A 136 22.20 -23.67 8.42
C LYS A 136 22.01 -22.36 9.17
N LYS A 137 23.01 -21.47 9.09
CA LYS A 137 22.91 -20.15 9.70
C LYS A 137 21.68 -19.44 9.09
N PRO A 138 20.94 -18.65 9.87
CA PRO A 138 19.90 -17.80 9.32
C PRO A 138 20.44 -16.97 8.16
N GLU A 139 19.64 -16.81 7.11
CA GLU A 139 19.97 -15.90 6.01
C GLU A 139 20.22 -14.49 6.54
N ARG A 140 21.07 -13.71 5.87
CA ARG A 140 21.38 -12.34 6.28
C ARG A 140 20.10 -11.52 6.37
N GLY A 141 19.81 -10.98 7.56
CA GLY A 141 18.62 -10.18 7.83
C GLY A 141 17.42 -10.96 8.40
N ARG A 142 17.48 -12.30 8.46
CA ARG A 142 16.44 -13.11 9.10
C ARG A 142 16.86 -13.47 10.54
N PRO A 143 16.03 -13.20 11.56
CA PRO A 143 16.36 -13.55 12.93
C PRO A 143 16.35 -15.06 13.22
N TRP A 144 15.69 -15.87 12.38
CA TRP A 144 15.51 -17.31 12.55
C TRP A 144 15.83 -18.08 11.27
N PRO A 145 16.25 -19.35 11.33
CA PRO A 145 16.43 -20.16 10.12
C PRO A 145 15.09 -20.36 9.42
N MET A 146 15.12 -20.50 8.09
CA MET A 146 13.92 -20.82 7.31
C MET A 146 13.43 -22.23 7.70
N PRO A 147 12.11 -22.42 7.97
CA PRO A 147 11.57 -23.74 8.20
C PRO A 147 11.83 -24.62 6.97
N ILE A 148 12.20 -25.88 7.20
CA ILE A 148 12.40 -26.84 6.13
C ILE A 148 11.02 -27.31 5.67
N VAL A 149 10.58 -26.80 4.52
CA VAL A 149 9.31 -27.18 3.91
C VAL A 149 9.56 -28.33 2.93
N PRO A 150 8.81 -29.44 2.98
CA PRO A 150 8.84 -30.47 1.95
C PRO A 150 8.54 -29.87 0.56
N CYS A 151 9.11 -30.42 -0.51
CA CYS A 151 8.81 -29.97 -1.88
C CYS A 151 7.31 -30.03 -2.20
N CYS A 152 6.66 -31.04 -1.61
CA CYS A 152 5.41 -31.60 -2.06
C CYS A 152 4.72 -32.18 -0.82
N PHE A 153 3.43 -31.90 -0.64
CA PHE A 153 2.61 -32.51 0.40
C PHE A 153 1.73 -33.59 -0.24
N GLN A 154 1.58 -34.75 0.41
CA GLN A 154 0.75 -35.84 -0.11
C GLN A 154 -0.74 -35.48 -0.14
N HIS A 155 -1.22 -34.71 0.85
CA HIS A 155 -2.61 -34.25 0.97
C HIS A 155 -2.68 -32.78 1.42
N GLU A 156 -3.78 -32.11 1.10
CA GLU A 156 -4.04 -30.72 1.51
C GLU A 156 -4.15 -30.58 3.04
N ASP A 157 -4.71 -31.57 3.72
CA ASP A 157 -4.83 -31.58 5.18
C ASP A 157 -3.46 -31.59 5.87
N VAL A 158 -2.51 -32.37 5.34
CA VAL A 158 -1.14 -32.43 5.84
C VAL A 158 -0.43 -31.09 5.61
N LYS A 159 -0.69 -30.45 4.46
CA LYS A 159 -0.19 -29.11 4.17
C LYS A 159 -0.78 -28.09 5.13
N ALA A 160 -2.09 -28.10 5.36
CA ALA A 160 -2.77 -27.21 6.28
C ALA A 160 -2.25 -27.37 7.72
N ALA A 161 -2.13 -28.61 8.19
CA ALA A 161 -1.58 -28.93 9.51
C ALA A 161 -0.12 -28.50 9.65
N PHE A 162 0.71 -28.72 8.62
CA PHE A 162 2.10 -28.25 8.60
C PHE A 162 2.18 -26.73 8.78
N TRP A 163 1.41 -25.96 8.01
CA TRP A 163 1.40 -24.50 8.13
C TRP A 163 0.78 -24.01 9.44
N ALA A 164 -0.21 -24.71 9.99
CA ALA A 164 -0.82 -24.38 11.28
C ALA A 164 0.13 -24.58 12.46
N ASN A 165 0.96 -25.63 12.40
CA ASN A 165 1.95 -25.95 13.45
C ASN A 165 3.22 -25.10 13.37
N LEU A 166 3.43 -24.40 12.25
CA LEU A 166 4.61 -23.59 12.00
C LEU A 166 4.57 -22.29 12.83
N ARG A 167 5.00 -22.37 14.10
CA ARG A 167 5.07 -21.23 15.01
C ARG A 167 6.46 -20.59 14.96
N PHE A 168 6.50 -19.31 14.63
CA PHE A 168 7.70 -18.50 14.83
C PHE A 168 7.73 -18.02 16.28
N PRO A 169 8.85 -18.18 17.01
CA PRO A 169 8.99 -17.59 18.33
C PRO A 169 8.87 -16.07 18.22
N ILE A 170 7.79 -15.53 18.80
CA ILE A 170 7.53 -14.10 18.83
C ILE A 170 8.48 -13.48 19.87
N SER A 171 9.21 -12.44 19.50
CA SER A 171 10.09 -11.76 20.45
C SER A 171 9.26 -11.13 21.59
N ARG A 172 9.81 -11.10 22.81
CA ARG A 172 9.14 -10.46 23.96
C ARG A 172 8.77 -9.00 23.69
N ASN A 173 9.57 -8.32 22.87
CA ASN A 173 9.32 -6.94 22.44
C ASN A 173 8.13 -6.85 21.49
N ALA A 174 8.00 -7.79 20.55
CA ALA A 174 6.86 -7.84 19.63
C ALA A 174 5.55 -8.13 20.38
N LEU A 175 5.56 -8.98 21.42
CA LEU A 175 4.39 -9.21 22.27
C LEU A 175 3.92 -7.96 23.02
N ARG A 176 4.84 -7.07 23.36
CA ARG A 176 4.55 -5.79 24.05
C ARG A 176 4.36 -4.62 23.09
N ALA A 177 4.64 -4.81 21.81
CA ALA A 177 4.57 -3.73 20.82
C ALA A 177 3.12 -3.37 20.54
N LYS A 178 2.71 -2.17 20.92
CA LYS A 178 1.44 -1.60 20.50
C LYS A 178 1.63 -0.90 19.15
N PRO A 179 0.74 -1.14 18.16
CA PRO A 179 0.83 -0.45 16.89
C PRO A 179 0.69 1.06 17.10
N THR A 180 1.46 1.85 16.35
CA THR A 180 1.31 3.30 16.36
C THR A 180 0.02 3.69 15.65
N GLN A 181 -0.54 4.86 16.00
CA GLN A 181 -1.79 5.35 15.41
C GLN A 181 -1.75 5.38 13.88
N LYS A 182 -0.60 5.76 13.30
CA LYS A 182 -0.38 5.73 11.85
C LYS A 182 -0.45 4.32 11.23
N ILE A 183 0.05 3.30 11.94
CA ILE A 183 -0.07 1.90 11.49
C ILE A 183 -1.53 1.47 11.52
N ILE A 184 -2.28 1.87 12.56
CA ILE A 184 -3.72 1.59 12.66
C ILE A 184 -4.47 2.26 11.50
N GLU A 185 -4.21 3.53 11.22
CA GLU A 185 -4.80 4.26 10.09
C GLU A 185 -4.49 3.61 8.74
N LEU A 186 -3.24 3.18 8.51
CA LEU A 186 -2.83 2.51 7.28
C LEU A 186 -3.43 1.10 7.12
N ALA A 187 -3.67 0.42 8.24
CA ALA A 187 -4.27 -0.92 8.25
C ALA A 187 -5.80 -0.87 8.05
N GLN A 188 -6.43 0.29 8.23
CA GLN A 188 -7.84 0.44 7.91
C GLN A 188 -8.07 0.20 6.40
N PRO A 189 -9.11 -0.54 6.02
CA PRO A 189 -9.42 -0.77 4.63
C PRO A 189 -9.65 0.56 3.93
N ARG A 190 -9.03 0.75 2.74
CA ARG A 190 -9.27 1.94 1.93
C ARG A 190 -10.73 1.95 1.51
N VAL A 191 -11.46 2.99 1.90
CA VAL A 191 -12.84 3.20 1.45
C VAL A 191 -12.80 3.55 -0.03
N TYR A 192 -13.40 2.70 -0.86
CA TYR A 192 -13.58 2.94 -2.30
C TYR A 192 -15.05 3.30 -2.58
N PRO A 193 -15.31 4.32 -3.43
CA PRO A 193 -14.34 5.19 -4.11
C PRO A 193 -13.61 6.14 -3.13
N PRO A 194 -12.38 6.60 -3.46
CA PRO A 194 -11.67 7.57 -2.65
C PRO A 194 -12.53 8.82 -2.46
N LYS A 195 -12.51 9.39 -1.25
CA LYS A 195 -13.25 10.63 -0.97
C LYS A 195 -12.78 11.71 -1.95
N PRO A 196 -13.69 12.29 -2.75
CA PRO A 196 -13.32 13.34 -3.70
C PRO A 196 -12.80 14.55 -2.94
N HIS A 197 -11.79 15.23 -3.50
CA HIS A 197 -11.22 16.46 -2.92
C HIS A 197 -12.28 17.59 -2.82
N CYS A 198 -13.27 17.56 -3.72
CA CYS A 198 -14.37 18.51 -3.75
C CYS A 198 -15.67 17.82 -3.34
N PRO A 199 -16.58 18.50 -2.61
CA PRO A 199 -17.93 17.98 -2.42
C PRO A 199 -18.56 17.78 -3.80
N ILE A 200 -18.95 16.53 -4.12
CA ILE A 200 -19.69 16.26 -5.34
C ILE A 200 -21.03 17.00 -5.20
N PRO A 201 -21.39 17.88 -6.15
CA PRO A 201 -22.71 18.49 -6.17
C PRO A 201 -23.77 17.40 -6.04
N ILE A 202 -24.72 17.58 -5.13
CA ILE A 202 -25.85 16.65 -5.03
C ILE A 202 -26.64 16.88 -6.32
N ASP A 203 -26.45 16.03 -7.32
CA ASP A 203 -27.25 16.03 -8.54
C ASP A 203 -28.67 15.59 -8.16
N TRP A 204 -29.51 16.55 -7.78
CA TRP A 204 -30.90 16.30 -7.44
C TRP A 204 -31.67 15.68 -8.61
N GLU A 205 -31.25 15.95 -9.85
CA GLU A 205 -31.82 15.38 -11.08
C GLU A 205 -31.45 13.90 -11.31
N ASN A 206 -30.26 13.47 -10.84
CA ASN A 206 -29.77 12.09 -10.99
C ASN A 206 -29.91 11.25 -9.72
N MET A 207 -30.61 11.75 -8.69
CA MET A 207 -30.83 10.97 -7.48
C MET A 207 -31.68 9.74 -7.85
N PRO A 208 -31.16 8.51 -7.66
CA PRO A 208 -31.92 7.31 -8.01
C PRO A 208 -33.22 7.32 -7.23
N ARG A 209 -34.35 7.25 -7.95
CA ARG A 209 -35.67 7.19 -7.31
C ARG A 209 -35.67 6.08 -6.26
N LYS A 210 -36.19 6.38 -5.06
CA LYS A 210 -36.32 5.39 -3.98
C LYS A 210 -36.98 4.14 -4.56
N ARG A 211 -36.36 2.97 -4.33
CA ARG A 211 -36.91 1.68 -4.79
C ARG A 211 -38.29 1.50 -4.15
N THR A 212 -39.34 1.67 -4.93
CA THR A 212 -40.70 1.35 -4.53
C THR A 212 -40.94 -0.14 -4.73
N LYS A 213 -41.73 -0.77 -3.85
CA LYS A 213 -42.24 -2.12 -4.12
C LYS A 213 -43.11 -2.04 -5.37
N MET A 214 -43.05 -3.07 -6.21
CA MET A 214 -43.96 -3.19 -7.36
C MET A 214 -45.40 -3.24 -6.85
N THR A 215 -46.32 -2.59 -7.57
CA THR A 215 -47.75 -2.82 -7.36
C THR A 215 -48.14 -4.25 -7.78
N LEU A 216 -49.29 -4.76 -7.35
CA LEU A 216 -49.74 -6.11 -7.71
C LEU A 216 -49.78 -6.33 -9.24
N ASN A 217 -50.24 -5.33 -10.00
CA ASN A 217 -50.26 -5.39 -11.47
C ASN A 217 -48.84 -5.36 -12.07
N GLN A 218 -47.95 -4.52 -11.53
CA GLN A 218 -46.54 -4.50 -11.97
C GLN A 218 -45.84 -5.83 -11.67
N TRP A 219 -46.16 -6.46 -10.54
CA TRP A 219 -45.65 -7.78 -10.16
C TRP A 219 -46.15 -8.87 -11.11
N ARG A 220 -47.45 -8.88 -11.44
CA ARG A 220 -48.02 -9.81 -12.44
C ARG A 220 -47.33 -9.67 -13.80
N MET A 221 -47.18 -8.43 -14.30
CA MET A 221 -46.47 -8.17 -15.56
C MET A 221 -45.00 -8.57 -15.51
N HIS A 222 -44.34 -8.37 -14.37
CA HIS A 222 -42.97 -8.79 -14.16
C HIS A 222 -42.82 -10.31 -14.20
N LEU A 223 -43.72 -11.05 -13.53
CA LEU A 223 -43.77 -12.51 -13.59
C LEU A 223 -44.00 -13.01 -15.02
N SER A 224 -44.98 -12.45 -15.75
CA SER A 224 -45.22 -12.82 -17.15
C SER A 224 -44.00 -12.58 -18.03
N ARG A 225 -43.25 -11.48 -17.79
CA ARG A 225 -42.00 -11.20 -18.49
C ARG A 225 -40.90 -12.20 -18.15
N LEU A 226 -40.75 -12.57 -16.87
CA LEU A 226 -39.78 -13.58 -16.45
C LEU A 226 -40.10 -14.93 -17.07
N GLU A 227 -41.37 -15.34 -17.08
CA GLU A 227 -41.81 -16.57 -17.71
C GLU A 227 -41.48 -16.57 -19.21
N TYR A 228 -41.74 -15.46 -19.91
CA TYR A 228 -41.38 -15.30 -21.33
C TYR A 228 -39.87 -15.40 -21.56
N LEU A 229 -39.06 -14.74 -20.73
CA LEU A 229 -37.59 -14.77 -20.85
C LEU A 229 -36.97 -16.12 -20.45
N ALA A 230 -37.64 -16.86 -19.57
CA ALA A 230 -37.23 -18.21 -19.17
C ALA A 230 -37.53 -19.24 -20.27
N ARG A 231 -38.42 -18.94 -21.23
CA ARG A 231 -38.65 -19.83 -22.36
C ARG A 231 -37.37 -19.93 -23.19
N PRO A 232 -36.89 -21.16 -23.46
CA PRO A 232 -35.69 -21.34 -24.26
C PRO A 232 -35.89 -20.76 -25.64
N ASN A 233 -34.91 -19.98 -26.10
CA ASN A 233 -34.93 -19.38 -27.42
C ASN A 233 -34.98 -20.50 -28.48
N ARG A 234 -35.76 -20.33 -29.55
CA ARG A 234 -35.86 -21.32 -30.64
C ARG A 234 -34.50 -21.69 -31.23
N ARG A 235 -33.54 -20.75 -31.25
CA ARG A 235 -32.15 -21.02 -31.67
C ARG A 235 -31.42 -21.98 -30.71
N VAL A 236 -31.60 -21.79 -29.41
CA VAL A 236 -31.00 -22.66 -28.37
C VAL A 236 -31.63 -24.06 -28.43
N LEU A 237 -32.95 -24.15 -28.66
CA LEU A 237 -33.61 -25.45 -28.86
C LEU A 237 -33.07 -26.19 -30.09
N ALA A 238 -32.88 -25.50 -31.22
CA ALA A 238 -32.31 -26.10 -32.43
C ALA A 238 -30.86 -26.58 -32.22
N GLU A 239 -30.05 -25.87 -31.45
CA GLU A 239 -28.69 -26.30 -31.09
C GLU A 239 -28.69 -27.53 -30.16
N LEU A 240 -29.65 -27.60 -29.22
CA LEU A 240 -29.80 -28.73 -28.31
C LEU A 240 -30.31 -30.00 -29.01
N GLU A 241 -31.08 -29.87 -30.09
CA GLU A 241 -31.53 -30.99 -30.94
C GLU A 241 -30.38 -31.64 -31.73
N ILE A 242 -29.23 -30.96 -31.86
CA ILE A 242 -28.10 -31.41 -32.67
C ILE A 242 -27.01 -32.14 -31.85
N CYS A 243 -27.04 -32.12 -30.50
CA CYS A 243 -26.07 -32.93 -29.72
C CYS A 243 -26.40 -34.42 -29.77
N ARG A 244 -25.82 -35.12 -30.74
CA ARG A 244 -25.76 -36.60 -30.83
C ARG A 244 -24.78 -37.23 -29.84
N CYS A 245 -24.48 -36.54 -28.75
CA CYS A 245 -23.61 -37.02 -27.69
C CYS A 245 -24.43 -37.88 -26.70
N CYS A 246 -24.01 -39.13 -26.45
CA CYS A 246 -24.77 -40.16 -25.70
C CYS A 246 -25.19 -39.80 -24.25
N ARG A 247 -24.79 -38.65 -23.71
CA ARG A 247 -25.10 -38.22 -22.33
C ARG A 247 -26.32 -37.31 -22.16
N CYS A 248 -26.81 -36.68 -23.23
CA CYS A 248 -27.91 -35.70 -23.12
C CYS A 248 -29.32 -36.31 -23.28
N LYS A 249 -29.44 -37.50 -23.89
CA LYS A 249 -30.75 -38.16 -24.08
C LYS A 249 -31.46 -38.52 -22.77
N ASN A 250 -30.72 -38.87 -21.72
CA ASN A 250 -31.32 -39.31 -20.44
C ASN A 250 -31.82 -38.16 -19.55
N ARG A 251 -31.40 -36.92 -19.78
CA ARG A 251 -31.79 -35.78 -18.93
C ARG A 251 -33.10 -35.12 -19.37
N MET A 252 -33.45 -35.21 -20.66
CA MET A 252 -34.67 -34.61 -21.22
C MET A 252 -35.91 -35.50 -21.02
N LEU A 253 -35.76 -36.82 -20.87
CA LEU A 253 -36.88 -37.72 -20.58
C LEU A 253 -37.35 -37.64 -19.13
N SER A 254 -36.43 -37.39 -18.18
CA SER A 254 -36.76 -37.24 -16.76
C SER A 254 -37.56 -35.97 -16.44
N GLN A 255 -37.43 -34.90 -17.23
CA GLN A 255 -38.19 -33.67 -16.98
C GLN A 255 -39.59 -33.67 -17.63
N ARG A 256 -39.84 -34.56 -18.60
CA ARG A 256 -41.17 -34.68 -19.22
C ARG A 256 -42.15 -35.49 -18.37
N THR A 257 -41.68 -36.41 -17.54
CA THR A 257 -42.54 -37.20 -16.65
C THR A 257 -43.02 -36.44 -15.43
N ASP A 258 -42.25 -35.43 -14.98
CA ASP A 258 -42.60 -34.65 -13.78
C ASP A 258 -43.63 -33.53 -14.07
N SER A 259 -43.81 -33.16 -15.34
CA SER A 259 -44.77 -32.14 -15.76
C SER A 259 -46.19 -32.67 -16.02
N MET A 260 -46.40 -33.99 -16.11
CA MET A 260 -47.72 -34.57 -16.36
C MET A 260 -48.46 -35.03 -15.10
N TYR A 261 -47.78 -35.13 -13.96
CA TYR A 261 -48.41 -35.57 -12.71
C TYR A 261 -48.87 -34.44 -11.77
N SER A 262 -48.52 -33.18 -12.03
CA SER A 262 -48.84 -32.06 -11.14
C SER A 262 -50.17 -31.33 -11.42
N ASN A 263 -50.95 -31.76 -12.42
CA ASN A 263 -52.25 -31.15 -12.76
C ASN A 263 -53.48 -32.03 -12.42
N SER A 264 -53.35 -33.06 -11.57
CA SER A 264 -54.47 -33.96 -11.23
C SER A 264 -54.95 -33.92 -9.78
N MET A 265 -54.46 -33.02 -8.93
CA MET A 265 -55.05 -32.81 -7.60
C MET A 265 -55.00 -31.34 -7.18
N GLY A 266 -56.16 -30.70 -7.19
CA GLY A 266 -56.37 -29.35 -6.70
C GLY A 266 -57.75 -28.84 -7.09
N TYR A 267 -58.77 -29.39 -6.41
CA TYR A 267 -60.08 -28.73 -6.24
C TYR A 267 -59.90 -27.39 -5.53
#